data_AF-A0A9J7M2N0-F1
#
_entry.id   AF-A0A9J7M2N0-F1
#
_cell.length_a   1.000
_cell.length_b   1.000
_cell.length_c   1.000
_cell.angle_alpha   90.00
_cell.angle_beta   90.00
_cell.angle_gamma   90.00
#
_symmetry.space_group_name_H-M   'P 1'
#
loop_
_entity.id
_entity.type
_entity.pdbx_description
1 polymer ?
#
loop_
_entity_poly.entity_id
_entity_poly.type
_entity_poly.pdbx_seq_one_letter_code
_entity_poly.pdbx_strand_id
1 'polypeptide(L)'
;MTRMQGNDLNRPGTTGNIPVEKGNPPDGGWGWLMGFIIPVVVPPLFAWIFHAKGEREKEEMEKEYQCKIDIFHDNQMKMKDENSKLFDKLASKYKVTANDQHYISKLEDAKKALQEDHKKQQEQIHQLKHKENSIQDNLTNIQEENSRLMEKLMIHHKVRERDHHYISKLEEENQKVKKDNKEQLKQIYQVMHESGSIRDKLTKIQEENSKLQETLANQQEFKAKDQQYISKLEEDNQTLKKVYKEQQEQMNHLEHKSSTILEKLAKMQEENFRLNEKLASHRDIEKRDHQYISKLEDENKSLKQDYKKQQEELAKRLSDVKPATSNETESPEEVKTKATGTAGTSGFTLKDSLAFKQREKEIHVKEEYLSKLKQQLRERQDMKCGAWNPMKTSWHRVNLEQQMLAQANINVHARSLRVPAALREIFKYDDYCATGSEDHGRLMWTFWRQWKMEVEREKNKLLAERLAQDQSQ
;
A
#
# COMPACT_ATOMS: atom_id res chain seq x y z
N MET A 1 -23.00 -51.26 -10.16
CA MET A 1 -23.45 -51.71 -11.50
C MET A 1 -22.69 -52.99 -11.87
N THR A 2 -23.22 -53.84 -12.77
CA THR A 2 -22.55 -54.97 -13.47
C THR A 2 -21.64 -55.88 -12.61
N ARG A 3 -21.97 -57.13 -12.21
CA ARG A 3 -22.79 -58.24 -12.80
C ARG A 3 -22.13 -59.01 -13.96
N MET A 4 -21.24 -59.95 -13.62
CA MET A 4 -21.02 -61.29 -14.21
C MET A 4 -20.49 -62.17 -13.05
N GLN A 5 -20.91 -63.41 -12.72
CA GLN A 5 -21.67 -64.49 -13.38
C GLN A 5 -20.83 -65.44 -14.26
N GLY A 6 -20.84 -66.74 -13.92
CA GLY A 6 -19.96 -67.82 -14.42
C GLY A 6 -19.59 -68.78 -13.27
N ASN A 7 -20.50 -69.68 -12.89
CA ASN A 7 -20.51 -71.13 -13.23
C ASN A 7 -19.44 -71.92 -12.45
N ASP A 8 -19.74 -72.69 -11.38
CA ASP A 8 -20.71 -73.80 -11.19
C ASP A 8 -20.19 -75.18 -11.64
N LEU A 9 -19.63 -75.93 -10.68
CA LEU A 9 -19.43 -77.38 -10.69
C LEU A 9 -19.33 -77.91 -9.24
N ASN A 10 -20.45 -78.24 -8.59
CA ASN A 10 -20.63 -79.39 -7.67
C ASN A 10 -21.87 -79.27 -6.77
N ARG A 11 -22.93 -80.05 -7.00
CA ARG A 11 -23.88 -80.46 -5.94
C ARG A 11 -24.74 -81.68 -6.31
N PRO A 12 -24.64 -82.81 -5.58
CA PRO A 12 -25.73 -83.78 -5.44
C PRO A 12 -26.62 -83.41 -4.23
N GLY A 13 -27.95 -83.51 -4.35
CA GLY A 13 -28.86 -82.98 -3.31
C GLY A 13 -30.36 -83.26 -3.48
N THR A 14 -30.72 -84.53 -3.64
CA THR A 14 -31.94 -85.26 -3.18
C THR A 14 -33.32 -84.58 -2.97
N THR A 15 -34.36 -85.38 -3.27
CA THR A 15 -35.76 -85.41 -2.72
C THR A 15 -36.81 -84.37 -3.15
N GLY A 16 -38.02 -84.89 -3.43
CA GLY A 16 -39.30 -84.19 -3.65
C GLY A 16 -40.40 -85.21 -3.98
N ASN A 17 -41.60 -85.13 -3.37
CA ASN A 17 -42.57 -86.24 -3.29
C ASN A 17 -43.96 -85.93 -3.90
N ILE A 18 -44.59 -86.97 -4.52
CA ILE A 18 -45.98 -87.51 -4.30
C ILE A 18 -47.11 -86.46 -4.07
N PRO A 19 -48.20 -86.40 -4.89
CA PRO A 19 -49.30 -87.41 -4.79
C PRO A 19 -50.20 -87.74 -6.02
N VAL A 20 -50.68 -89.00 -6.09
CA VAL A 20 -52.09 -89.51 -5.95
C VAL A 20 -53.24 -88.59 -6.48
N GLU A 21 -54.27 -88.97 -7.29
CA GLU A 21 -55.04 -90.24 -7.45
C GLU A 21 -55.83 -90.38 -8.80
N LYS A 22 -56.35 -91.60 -9.09
CA LYS A 22 -57.58 -92.01 -9.84
C LYS A 22 -57.80 -91.69 -11.34
N GLY A 23 -58.06 -92.76 -12.13
CA GLY A 23 -58.75 -92.75 -13.43
C GLY A 23 -58.61 -94.08 -14.21
N ASN A 24 -59.71 -94.80 -14.50
CA ASN A 24 -59.73 -96.09 -15.24
C ASN A 24 -60.31 -95.91 -16.68
N PRO A 25 -60.67 -96.98 -17.43
CA PRO A 25 -59.90 -97.67 -18.49
C PRO A 25 -60.61 -97.48 -19.89
N PRO A 26 -60.59 -98.37 -20.92
CA PRO A 26 -59.81 -99.59 -21.22
C PRO A 26 -59.23 -99.69 -22.68
N ASP A 27 -58.52 -100.79 -23.01
CA ASP A 27 -58.73 -101.69 -24.19
C ASP A 27 -57.47 -102.38 -24.78
N GLY A 28 -57.62 -103.66 -25.17
CA GLY A 28 -56.65 -104.51 -25.93
C GLY A 28 -55.37 -104.95 -25.20
N GLY A 29 -54.76 -106.14 -25.36
CA GLY A 29 -55.06 -107.40 -26.07
C GLY A 29 -54.03 -108.47 -25.60
N TRP A 30 -54.40 -109.55 -24.89
CA TRP A 30 -54.64 -110.93 -25.39
C TRP A 30 -53.60 -111.46 -26.39
N GLY A 31 -52.98 -112.65 -26.31
CA GLY A 31 -52.94 -113.81 -25.37
C GLY A 31 -51.76 -114.73 -25.80
N TRP A 32 -51.46 -115.97 -25.39
CA TRP A 32 -52.00 -117.04 -24.49
C TRP A 32 -50.76 -117.89 -24.02
N LEU A 33 -50.66 -118.70 -22.94
CA LEU A 33 -51.55 -119.38 -21.98
C LEU A 33 -51.86 -120.88 -22.25
N MET A 34 -51.25 -121.78 -21.45
CA MET A 34 -51.58 -123.21 -21.16
C MET A 34 -51.40 -124.26 -22.30
N GLY A 35 -51.43 -125.59 -22.06
CA GLY A 35 -51.36 -126.37 -20.79
C GLY A 35 -52.36 -127.56 -20.67
N PHE A 36 -51.85 -128.77 -20.36
CA PHE A 36 -52.55 -130.03 -19.97
C PHE A 36 -53.50 -130.74 -20.97
N ILE A 37 -53.41 -132.09 -21.03
CA ILE A 37 -54.47 -133.10 -20.72
C ILE A 37 -54.02 -134.52 -21.17
N ILE A 38 -54.47 -135.58 -20.46
CA ILE A 38 -54.36 -137.01 -20.83
C ILE A 38 -55.78 -137.62 -20.79
N PRO A 39 -56.14 -138.50 -21.74
CA PRO A 39 -57.05 -139.62 -21.45
C PRO A 39 -56.57 -140.98 -21.99
N VAL A 40 -57.19 -142.07 -21.50
CA VAL A 40 -56.83 -143.48 -21.75
C VAL A 40 -57.83 -144.15 -22.70
N VAL A 41 -57.35 -145.00 -23.64
CA VAL A 41 -58.19 -145.95 -24.42
C VAL A 41 -57.44 -147.27 -24.69
N VAL A 42 -58.17 -148.39 -24.58
CA VAL A 42 -57.81 -149.82 -24.79
C VAL A 42 -59.16 -150.50 -25.16
N PRO A 43 -59.33 -151.40 -26.18
CA PRO A 43 -58.68 -152.72 -26.27
C PRO A 43 -58.08 -153.21 -27.65
N PRO A 44 -58.65 -154.13 -28.49
CA PRO A 44 -57.88 -155.34 -28.89
C PRO A 44 -57.94 -155.82 -30.37
N LEU A 45 -57.36 -157.01 -30.60
CA LEU A 45 -57.53 -157.98 -31.72
C LEU A 45 -56.89 -157.69 -33.09
N PHE A 46 -55.94 -158.56 -33.47
CA PHE A 46 -55.97 -159.31 -34.75
C PHE A 46 -55.26 -160.66 -34.56
N ALA A 47 -55.52 -161.64 -35.45
CA ALA A 47 -55.22 -163.05 -35.17
C ALA A 47 -54.48 -163.79 -36.29
N TRP A 48 -53.59 -164.69 -35.85
CA TRP A 48 -53.43 -166.08 -36.34
C TRP A 48 -52.62 -166.34 -37.62
N ILE A 49 -52.27 -167.63 -37.81
CA ILE A 49 -51.30 -168.21 -38.77
C ILE A 49 -49.85 -167.81 -38.39
N PHE A 50 -48.87 -168.71 -38.19
CA PHE A 50 -48.77 -170.15 -38.48
C PHE A 50 -49.04 -171.09 -37.28
N HIS A 51 -49.17 -172.39 -37.56
CA HIS A 51 -49.55 -173.43 -36.59
C HIS A 51 -48.50 -174.56 -36.50
N ALA A 52 -48.52 -175.24 -35.35
CA ALA A 52 -47.99 -176.58 -35.04
C ALA A 52 -46.50 -176.77 -34.61
N LYS A 53 -46.37 -177.65 -33.60
CA LYS A 53 -45.16 -178.40 -33.16
C LYS A 53 -44.15 -177.67 -32.23
N GLY A 54 -44.52 -177.47 -30.96
CA GLY A 54 -43.58 -177.02 -29.90
C GLY A 54 -44.12 -177.01 -28.45
N GLU A 55 -45.21 -177.73 -28.16
CA GLU A 55 -46.03 -177.47 -26.95
C GLU A 55 -45.57 -178.26 -25.71
N ARG A 56 -44.36 -177.97 -25.21
CA ARG A 56 -43.88 -178.50 -23.91
C ARG A 56 -42.82 -177.67 -23.17
N GLU A 57 -42.25 -176.62 -23.77
CA GLU A 57 -41.16 -175.82 -23.18
C GLU A 57 -41.64 -174.48 -22.59
N LYS A 58 -42.92 -174.14 -22.75
CA LYS A 58 -43.46 -172.82 -22.42
C LYS A 58 -43.76 -172.60 -20.93
N GLU A 59 -44.00 -173.69 -20.19
CA GLU A 59 -44.46 -173.66 -18.78
C GLU A 59 -43.32 -173.52 -17.75
N GLU A 60 -42.07 -173.53 -18.22
CA GLU A 60 -40.86 -173.44 -17.40
C GLU A 60 -40.35 -171.98 -17.31
N MET A 61 -40.41 -171.22 -18.41
CA MET A 61 -39.98 -169.81 -18.43
C MET A 61 -40.86 -168.88 -17.57
N GLU A 62 -42.16 -169.13 -17.45
CA GLU A 62 -43.06 -168.27 -16.65
C GLU A 62 -42.72 -168.34 -15.15
N LYS A 63 -42.33 -169.53 -14.66
CA LYS A 63 -41.88 -169.73 -13.26
C LYS A 63 -40.55 -169.03 -12.98
N GLU A 64 -39.62 -169.02 -13.95
CA GLU A 64 -38.34 -168.34 -13.80
C GLU A 64 -38.47 -166.80 -13.83
N TYR A 65 -39.43 -166.27 -14.62
CA TYR A 65 -39.76 -164.84 -14.61
C TYR A 65 -40.40 -164.39 -13.28
N GLN A 66 -41.33 -165.17 -12.72
CA GLN A 66 -41.99 -164.80 -11.48
C GLN A 66 -41.00 -164.72 -10.30
N CYS A 67 -40.06 -165.67 -10.22
CA CYS A 67 -38.98 -165.68 -9.23
C CYS A 67 -38.12 -164.39 -9.26
N LYS A 68 -37.85 -163.85 -10.46
CA LYS A 68 -37.05 -162.62 -10.64
C LYS A 68 -37.80 -161.36 -10.17
N ILE A 69 -39.14 -161.35 -10.18
CA ILE A 69 -39.96 -160.24 -9.69
C ILE A 69 -39.89 -160.14 -8.16
N ASP A 70 -40.02 -161.27 -7.46
CA ASP A 70 -40.02 -161.29 -5.98
C ASP A 70 -38.67 -160.84 -5.41
N ILE A 71 -37.56 -161.25 -6.03
CA ILE A 71 -36.19 -160.82 -5.67
C ILE A 71 -36.02 -159.30 -5.87
N PHE A 72 -36.60 -158.71 -6.91
CA PHE A 72 -36.56 -157.26 -7.09
C PHE A 72 -37.37 -156.52 -6.01
N HIS A 73 -38.50 -157.11 -5.58
CA HIS A 73 -39.39 -156.48 -4.61
C HIS A 73 -38.82 -156.45 -3.19
N ASP A 74 -38.14 -157.52 -2.74
CA ASP A 74 -37.43 -157.58 -1.46
C ASP A 74 -36.26 -156.57 -1.38
N ASN A 75 -35.46 -156.47 -2.46
CA ASN A 75 -34.39 -155.48 -2.54
C ASN A 75 -34.92 -154.02 -2.44
N GLN A 76 -36.10 -153.73 -3.00
CA GLN A 76 -36.72 -152.41 -2.86
C GLN A 76 -37.19 -152.15 -1.41
N MET A 77 -37.60 -153.17 -0.66
CA MET A 77 -37.99 -153.02 0.75
C MET A 77 -36.78 -152.73 1.64
N LYS A 78 -35.65 -153.40 1.41
CA LYS A 78 -34.37 -153.13 2.11
C LYS A 78 -33.88 -151.70 1.86
N MET A 79 -33.90 -151.24 0.61
CA MET A 79 -33.58 -149.84 0.24
C MET A 79 -34.46 -148.80 0.96
N LYS A 80 -35.73 -149.11 1.25
CA LYS A 80 -36.64 -148.22 2.00
C LYS A 80 -36.33 -148.20 3.49
N ASP A 81 -36.09 -149.37 4.09
CA ASP A 81 -35.72 -149.53 5.50
C ASP A 81 -34.38 -148.86 5.83
N GLU A 82 -33.37 -149.02 4.97
CA GLU A 82 -32.07 -148.34 5.10
C GLU A 82 -32.19 -146.81 4.99
N ASN A 83 -33.01 -146.30 4.06
CA ASN A 83 -33.30 -144.87 3.98
C ASN A 83 -34.01 -144.34 5.24
N SER A 84 -34.99 -145.07 5.79
CA SER A 84 -35.64 -144.67 7.05
C SER A 84 -34.62 -144.56 8.19
N LYS A 85 -33.72 -145.55 8.31
CA LYS A 85 -32.63 -145.56 9.29
C LYS A 85 -31.60 -144.44 9.08
N LEU A 86 -31.42 -143.96 7.85
CA LEU A 86 -30.61 -142.77 7.56
C LEU A 86 -31.33 -141.47 7.98
N PHE A 87 -32.63 -141.34 7.72
CA PHE A 87 -33.42 -140.20 8.19
C PHE A 87 -33.48 -140.11 9.72
N ASP A 88 -33.65 -141.22 10.44
CA ASP A 88 -33.61 -141.23 11.91
C ASP A 88 -32.21 -140.89 12.47
N LYS A 89 -31.13 -141.33 11.80
CA LYS A 89 -29.75 -140.94 12.15
C LYS A 89 -29.49 -139.45 11.88
N LEU A 90 -30.08 -138.87 10.85
CA LEU A 90 -30.05 -137.42 10.60
C LEU A 90 -30.85 -136.68 11.69
N ALA A 91 -32.09 -137.07 11.95
CA ALA A 91 -32.97 -136.43 12.93
C ALA A 91 -32.38 -136.47 14.35
N SER A 92 -31.78 -137.59 14.76
CA SER A 92 -31.09 -137.71 16.05
C SER A 92 -29.81 -136.87 16.13
N LYS A 93 -29.03 -136.77 15.03
CA LYS A 93 -27.82 -135.95 14.97
C LYS A 93 -28.09 -134.43 14.97
N TYR A 94 -29.29 -134.00 14.57
CA TYR A 94 -29.74 -132.60 14.60
C TYR A 94 -30.71 -132.27 15.75
N LYS A 95 -30.83 -133.12 16.78
CA LYS A 95 -31.54 -132.76 18.02
C LYS A 95 -30.73 -131.75 18.84
N VAL A 96 -30.99 -130.47 18.57
CA VAL A 96 -30.59 -129.33 19.39
C VAL A 96 -30.98 -129.61 20.85
N THR A 97 -30.02 -129.55 21.78
CA THR A 97 -30.27 -129.81 23.20
C THR A 97 -30.80 -128.56 23.90
N ALA A 98 -31.37 -128.72 25.09
CA ALA A 98 -31.81 -127.59 25.92
C ALA A 98 -30.65 -126.64 26.29
N ASN A 99 -29.42 -127.16 26.39
CA ASN A 99 -28.22 -126.36 26.59
C ASN A 99 -27.95 -125.47 25.37
N ASP A 100 -28.04 -126.02 24.16
CA ASP A 100 -27.83 -125.27 22.92
C ASP A 100 -28.89 -124.16 22.76
N GLN A 101 -30.15 -124.44 23.09
CA GLN A 101 -31.22 -123.43 23.12
C GLN A 101 -30.93 -122.29 24.12
N HIS A 102 -30.42 -122.62 25.32
CA HIS A 102 -29.99 -121.62 26.30
C HIS A 102 -28.81 -120.77 25.80
N TYR A 103 -27.81 -121.39 25.14
CA TYR A 103 -26.72 -120.64 24.51
C TYR A 103 -27.20 -119.74 23.36
N ILE A 104 -28.14 -120.21 22.53
CA ILE A 104 -28.76 -119.41 21.46
C ILE A 104 -29.50 -118.21 22.05
N SER A 105 -30.34 -118.39 23.07
CA SER A 105 -31.04 -117.27 23.74
C SER A 105 -30.04 -116.24 24.30
N LYS A 106 -28.98 -116.70 24.98
CA LYS A 106 -27.96 -115.81 25.53
C LYS A 106 -27.18 -115.05 24.44
N LEU A 107 -26.95 -115.66 23.27
CA LEU A 107 -26.35 -115.00 22.11
C LEU A 107 -27.31 -114.01 21.45
N GLU A 108 -28.61 -114.30 21.39
CA GLU A 108 -29.62 -113.35 20.91
C GLU A 108 -29.77 -112.14 21.82
N ASP A 109 -29.77 -112.33 23.14
CA ASP A 109 -29.86 -111.21 24.10
C ASP A 109 -28.58 -110.38 24.13
N ALA A 110 -27.40 -111.02 24.01
CA ALA A 110 -26.14 -110.30 23.80
C ALA A 110 -26.14 -109.52 22.47
N LYS A 111 -26.71 -110.08 21.40
CA LYS A 111 -26.88 -109.40 20.10
C LYS A 111 -27.83 -108.20 20.20
N LYS A 112 -28.95 -108.31 20.93
CA LYS A 112 -29.89 -107.21 21.19
C LYS A 112 -29.18 -106.08 21.97
N ALA A 113 -28.46 -106.42 23.04
CA ALA A 113 -27.70 -105.45 23.82
C ALA A 113 -26.64 -104.71 22.99
N LEU A 114 -25.86 -105.45 22.19
CA LEU A 114 -24.88 -104.85 21.25
C LEU A 114 -25.55 -103.97 20.20
N GLN A 115 -26.74 -104.33 19.71
CA GLN A 115 -27.50 -103.53 18.74
C GLN A 115 -28.06 -102.24 19.37
N GLU A 116 -28.50 -102.29 20.63
CA GLU A 116 -28.88 -101.09 21.39
C GLU A 116 -27.69 -100.18 21.69
N ASP A 117 -26.55 -100.73 22.11
CA ASP A 117 -25.35 -99.94 22.39
C ASP A 117 -24.75 -99.33 21.12
N HIS A 118 -24.78 -100.05 19.99
CA HIS A 118 -24.48 -99.48 18.68
C HIS A 118 -25.43 -98.33 18.31
N LYS A 119 -26.74 -98.45 18.61
CA LYS A 119 -27.71 -97.35 18.39
C LYS A 119 -27.41 -96.14 19.28
N LYS A 120 -27.08 -96.35 20.57
CA LYS A 120 -26.65 -95.29 21.51
C LYS A 120 -25.37 -94.60 21.01
N GLN A 121 -24.40 -95.36 20.49
CA GLN A 121 -23.18 -94.83 19.89
C GLN A 121 -23.46 -94.02 18.62
N GLN A 122 -24.35 -94.49 17.72
CA GLN A 122 -24.77 -93.72 16.55
C GLN A 122 -25.45 -92.40 16.95
N GLU A 123 -26.34 -92.41 17.95
CA GLU A 123 -26.99 -91.21 18.48
C GLU A 123 -25.97 -90.23 19.09
N GLN A 124 -24.97 -90.72 19.83
CA GLN A 124 -23.86 -89.90 20.33
C GLN A 124 -23.01 -89.32 19.19
N ILE A 125 -22.70 -90.09 18.14
CA ILE A 125 -21.97 -89.61 16.95
C ILE A 125 -22.77 -88.51 16.23
N HIS A 126 -24.09 -88.67 16.09
CA HIS A 126 -24.95 -87.62 15.52
C HIS A 126 -24.97 -86.34 16.37
N GLN A 127 -25.03 -86.45 17.70
CA GLN A 127 -24.94 -85.29 18.60
C GLN A 127 -23.56 -84.62 18.56
N LEU A 128 -22.48 -85.39 18.52
CA LEU A 128 -21.12 -84.88 18.39
C LEU A 128 -20.93 -84.15 17.06
N LYS A 129 -21.42 -84.71 15.94
CA LYS A 129 -21.38 -84.08 14.62
C LYS A 129 -22.20 -82.79 14.55
N HIS A 130 -23.33 -82.69 15.25
CA HIS A 130 -24.06 -81.44 15.36
C HIS A 130 -23.27 -80.39 16.17
N LYS A 131 -22.56 -80.79 17.23
CA LYS A 131 -21.69 -79.89 18.00
C LYS A 131 -20.47 -79.46 17.19
N GLU A 132 -19.86 -80.36 16.44
CA GLU A 132 -18.76 -80.12 15.50
C GLU A 132 -19.16 -79.05 14.46
N ASN A 133 -20.28 -79.24 13.76
CA ASN A 133 -20.82 -78.25 12.83
C ASN A 133 -21.03 -76.88 13.51
N SER A 134 -21.67 -76.86 14.69
CA SER A 134 -21.92 -75.60 15.41
C SER A 134 -20.64 -74.90 15.89
N ILE A 135 -19.60 -75.66 16.26
CA ILE A 135 -18.27 -75.12 16.59
C ILE A 135 -17.60 -74.56 15.32
N GLN A 136 -17.73 -75.24 14.18
CA GLN A 136 -17.19 -74.79 12.90
C GLN A 136 -17.88 -73.49 12.42
N ASP A 137 -19.21 -73.40 12.51
CA ASP A 137 -19.97 -72.18 12.20
C ASP A 137 -19.49 -71.02 13.09
N ASN A 138 -19.39 -71.23 14.40
CA ASN A 138 -18.88 -70.24 15.35
C ASN A 138 -17.43 -69.82 15.04
N LEU A 139 -16.56 -70.75 14.64
CA LEU A 139 -15.19 -70.47 14.24
C LEU A 139 -15.14 -69.58 12.99
N THR A 140 -16.00 -69.84 11.99
CA THR A 140 -16.09 -68.99 10.79
C THR A 140 -16.62 -67.59 11.11
N ASN A 141 -17.61 -67.46 12.00
CA ASN A 141 -18.11 -66.17 12.47
C ASN A 141 -16.99 -65.37 13.18
N ILE A 142 -16.25 -66.00 14.09
CA ILE A 142 -15.11 -65.36 14.79
C ILE A 142 -14.01 -64.97 13.80
N GLN A 143 -13.76 -65.76 12.75
CA GLN A 143 -12.80 -65.43 11.70
C GLN A 143 -13.25 -64.22 10.85
N GLU A 144 -14.55 -64.09 10.58
CA GLU A 144 -15.11 -62.92 9.89
C GLU A 144 -15.04 -61.67 10.78
N GLU A 145 -15.39 -61.78 12.06
CA GLU A 145 -15.30 -60.67 13.02
C GLU A 145 -13.86 -60.16 13.21
N ASN A 146 -12.88 -61.07 13.27
CA ASN A 146 -11.46 -60.69 13.31
C ASN A 146 -11.02 -59.96 12.02
N SER A 147 -11.55 -60.38 10.86
CA SER A 147 -11.28 -59.72 9.57
C SER A 147 -11.89 -58.31 9.54
N ARG A 148 -13.16 -58.17 9.96
CA ARG A 148 -13.85 -56.88 10.12
C ARG A 148 -13.16 -55.97 11.15
N LEU A 149 -12.56 -56.53 12.21
CA LEU A 149 -11.81 -55.78 13.21
C LEU A 149 -10.47 -55.28 12.67
N MET A 150 -9.75 -56.11 11.89
CA MET A 150 -8.51 -55.72 11.23
C MET A 150 -8.73 -54.60 10.21
N GLU A 151 -9.83 -54.64 9.44
CA GLU A 151 -10.22 -53.55 8.54
C GLU A 151 -10.48 -52.24 9.31
N LYS A 152 -11.25 -52.28 10.40
CA LYS A 152 -11.49 -51.12 11.28
C LYS A 152 -10.19 -50.54 11.84
N LEU A 153 -9.22 -51.39 12.21
CA LEU A 153 -7.91 -50.97 12.70
C LEU A 153 -7.11 -50.27 11.59
N MET A 154 -7.09 -50.83 10.38
CA MET A 154 -6.48 -50.20 9.19
C MET A 154 -7.09 -48.83 8.86
N ILE A 155 -8.43 -48.70 8.97
CA ILE A 155 -9.12 -47.42 8.77
C ILE A 155 -8.71 -46.43 9.88
N HIS A 156 -8.71 -46.83 11.15
CA HIS A 156 -8.26 -45.97 12.25
C HIS A 156 -6.80 -45.53 12.07
N HIS A 157 -5.92 -46.40 11.58
CA HIS A 157 -4.52 -46.04 11.32
C HIS A 157 -4.42 -44.92 10.28
N LYS A 158 -5.10 -45.07 9.13
CA LYS A 158 -5.16 -44.05 8.06
C LYS A 158 -5.80 -42.73 8.52
N VAL A 159 -6.81 -42.78 9.40
CA VAL A 159 -7.38 -41.57 10.01
C VAL A 159 -6.31 -40.88 10.85
N ARG A 160 -5.67 -41.61 11.77
CA ARG A 160 -4.60 -41.09 12.66
C ARG A 160 -3.46 -40.44 11.87
N GLU A 161 -3.01 -41.04 10.77
CA GLU A 161 -1.95 -40.48 9.91
C GLU A 161 -2.34 -39.11 9.31
N ARG A 162 -3.56 -38.98 8.78
CA ARG A 162 -4.07 -37.69 8.27
C ARG A 162 -4.16 -36.66 9.39
N ASP A 163 -4.64 -37.06 10.56
CA ASP A 163 -4.78 -36.16 11.71
C ASP A 163 -3.41 -35.63 12.16
N HIS A 164 -2.37 -36.47 12.19
CA HIS A 164 -0.99 -36.04 12.47
C HIS A 164 -0.45 -35.07 11.42
N HIS A 165 -0.74 -35.31 10.12
CA HIS A 165 -0.39 -34.38 9.05
C HIS A 165 -1.10 -33.02 9.21
N TYR A 166 -2.39 -33.00 9.56
CA TYR A 166 -3.13 -31.76 9.81
C TYR A 166 -2.62 -31.02 11.04
N ILE A 167 -2.31 -31.72 12.14
CA ILE A 167 -1.71 -31.12 13.34
C ILE A 167 -0.35 -30.49 13.00
N SER A 168 0.54 -31.22 12.33
CA SER A 168 1.86 -30.71 11.94
C SER A 168 1.78 -29.45 11.06
N LYS A 169 0.84 -29.41 10.10
CA LYS A 169 0.59 -28.23 9.27
C LYS A 169 0.05 -27.03 10.06
N LEU A 170 -0.84 -27.27 11.03
CA LEU A 170 -1.34 -26.24 11.93
C LEU A 170 -0.24 -25.71 12.87
N GLU A 171 0.70 -26.56 13.29
CA GLU A 171 1.87 -26.14 14.07
C GLU A 171 2.82 -25.25 13.25
N GLU A 172 3.07 -25.58 11.97
CA GLU A 172 3.85 -24.72 11.06
C GLU A 172 3.19 -23.35 10.86
N GLU A 173 1.88 -23.33 10.59
CA GLU A 173 1.11 -22.08 10.42
C GLU A 173 1.10 -21.24 11.71
N ASN A 174 0.98 -21.86 12.88
CA ASN A 174 1.11 -21.17 14.17
C ASN A 174 2.52 -20.61 14.42
N GLN A 175 3.58 -21.35 14.06
CA GLN A 175 4.96 -20.85 14.15
C GLN A 175 5.20 -19.65 13.22
N LYS A 176 4.63 -19.68 12.01
CA LYS A 176 4.66 -18.56 11.07
C LYS A 176 3.96 -17.33 11.63
N VAL A 177 2.70 -17.46 12.10
CA VAL A 177 1.96 -16.36 12.74
C VAL A 177 2.71 -15.79 13.95
N LYS A 178 3.32 -16.65 14.77
CA LYS A 178 4.15 -16.22 15.92
C LYS A 178 5.40 -15.42 15.50
N LYS A 179 6.01 -15.74 14.36
CA LYS A 179 7.13 -14.99 13.77
C LYS A 179 6.65 -13.64 13.21
N ASP A 180 5.55 -13.64 12.46
CA ASP A 180 5.00 -12.45 11.82
C ASP A 180 4.50 -11.43 12.87
N ASN A 181 3.83 -11.89 13.93
CA ASN A 181 3.44 -11.07 15.09
C ASN A 181 4.65 -10.46 15.81
N LYS A 182 5.78 -11.19 15.91
CA LYS A 182 7.03 -10.67 16.50
C LYS A 182 7.64 -9.57 15.64
N GLU A 183 7.51 -9.64 14.32
CA GLU A 183 7.98 -8.59 13.40
C GLU A 183 7.08 -7.35 13.46
N GLN A 184 5.76 -7.54 13.49
CA GLN A 184 4.79 -6.45 13.69
C GLN A 184 5.04 -5.70 15.01
N LEU A 185 5.37 -6.40 16.10
CA LEU A 185 5.75 -5.76 17.37
C LEU A 185 6.95 -4.82 17.21
N LYS A 186 8.00 -5.21 16.46
CA LYS A 186 9.15 -4.31 16.21
C LYS A 186 8.73 -3.07 15.44
N GLN A 187 7.88 -3.22 14.42
CA GLN A 187 7.39 -2.11 13.61
C GLN A 187 6.56 -1.13 14.46
N ILE A 188 5.73 -1.65 15.37
CA ILE A 188 4.98 -0.84 16.35
C ILE A 188 5.93 -0.08 17.28
N TYR A 189 6.98 -0.72 17.82
CA TYR A 189 8.00 -0.04 18.63
C TYR A 189 8.75 1.05 17.86
N GLN A 190 9.11 0.81 16.59
CA GLN A 190 9.76 1.81 15.75
C GLN A 190 8.84 3.02 15.49
N VAL A 191 7.59 2.79 15.06
CA VAL A 191 6.61 3.86 14.80
C VAL A 191 6.32 4.66 16.09
N MET A 192 6.28 4.01 17.25
CA MET A 192 6.13 4.67 18.55
C MET A 192 7.33 5.56 18.91
N HIS A 193 8.55 5.12 18.63
CA HIS A 193 9.77 5.92 18.81
C HIS A 193 9.82 7.12 17.83
N GLU A 194 9.48 6.90 16.57
CA GLU A 194 9.38 7.97 15.55
C GLU A 194 8.30 9.00 15.91
N SER A 195 7.14 8.55 16.42
CA SER A 195 6.09 9.42 16.96
C SER A 195 6.58 10.27 18.14
N GLY A 196 7.41 9.71 19.02
CA GLY A 196 8.11 10.46 20.07
C GLY A 196 9.00 11.56 19.50
N SER A 197 9.89 11.22 18.57
CA SER A 197 10.78 12.21 17.92
C SER A 197 10.02 13.30 17.15
N ILE A 198 8.85 12.99 16.58
CA ILE A 198 7.96 13.98 15.95
C ILE A 198 7.33 14.91 17.00
N ARG A 199 6.90 14.37 18.15
CA ARG A 199 6.36 15.15 19.27
C ARG A 199 7.38 16.13 19.84
N ASP A 200 8.63 15.70 20.01
CA ASP A 200 9.73 16.54 20.51
C ASP A 200 10.18 17.62 19.52
N LYS A 201 9.86 17.48 18.24
CA LYS A 201 10.03 18.52 17.22
C LYS A 201 8.85 19.50 17.24
N LEU A 202 7.63 18.99 17.42
CA LEU A 202 6.42 19.81 17.49
C LEU A 202 6.44 20.75 18.70
N THR A 203 6.88 20.28 19.88
CA THR A 203 7.02 21.13 21.07
C THR A 203 8.03 22.27 20.87
N LYS A 204 9.18 22.00 20.24
CA LYS A 204 10.17 23.03 19.89
C LYS A 204 9.63 24.07 18.92
N ILE A 205 8.95 23.64 17.86
CA ILE A 205 8.28 24.55 16.92
C ILE A 205 7.22 25.41 17.62
N GLN A 206 6.51 24.85 18.60
CA GLN A 206 5.52 25.59 19.39
C GLN A 206 6.16 26.59 20.36
N GLU A 207 7.33 26.28 20.93
CA GLU A 207 8.15 27.22 21.71
C GLU A 207 8.70 28.36 20.84
N GLU A 208 9.22 28.05 19.65
CA GLU A 208 9.69 29.03 18.66
C GLU A 208 8.56 29.95 18.18
N ASN A 209 7.38 29.40 17.87
CA ASN A 209 6.20 30.20 17.55
C ASN A 209 5.76 31.13 18.69
N SER A 210 5.87 30.68 19.94
CA SER A 210 5.55 31.51 21.11
C SER A 210 6.49 32.72 21.23
N LYS A 211 7.80 32.50 21.04
CA LYS A 211 8.82 33.56 20.99
C LYS A 211 8.60 34.52 19.82
N LEU A 212 8.24 34.00 18.64
CA LEU A 212 7.91 34.84 17.48
C LEU A 212 6.68 35.72 17.76
N GLN A 213 5.64 35.17 18.39
CA GLN A 213 4.45 35.93 18.78
C GLN A 213 4.78 37.04 19.80
N GLU A 214 5.67 36.78 20.77
CA GLU A 214 6.19 37.79 21.68
C GLU A 214 6.95 38.91 20.94
N THR A 215 7.87 38.56 20.03
CA THR A 215 8.59 39.58 19.24
C THR A 215 7.68 40.42 18.35
N LEU A 216 6.59 39.84 17.84
CA LEU A 216 5.57 40.56 17.06
C LEU A 216 4.78 41.55 17.92
N ALA A 217 4.41 41.17 19.16
CA ALA A 217 3.76 42.08 20.10
C ALA A 217 4.69 43.26 20.46
N ASN A 218 5.96 42.98 20.77
CA ASN A 218 6.96 44.01 21.06
C ASN A 218 7.18 44.97 19.87
N GLN A 219 7.16 44.47 18.63
CA GLN A 219 7.19 45.32 17.43
C GLN A 219 5.91 46.16 17.23
N GLN A 220 4.74 45.67 17.63
CA GLN A 220 3.50 46.44 17.59
C GLN A 220 3.51 47.57 18.64
N GLU A 221 4.01 47.31 19.84
CA GLU A 221 4.18 48.33 20.88
C GLU A 221 5.17 49.44 20.45
N PHE A 222 6.29 49.06 19.83
CA PHE A 222 7.25 50.03 19.29
C PHE A 222 6.63 50.91 18.19
N LYS A 223 5.88 50.31 17.25
CA LYS A 223 5.14 51.07 16.22
C LYS A 223 4.10 52.01 16.81
N ALA A 224 3.41 51.64 17.88
CA ALA A 224 2.46 52.52 18.56
C ALA A 224 3.17 53.75 19.19
N LYS A 225 4.36 53.55 19.75
CA LYS A 225 5.21 54.63 20.30
C LYS A 225 5.74 55.57 19.19
N ASP A 226 6.21 55.01 18.07
CA ASP A 226 6.59 55.81 16.88
C ASP A 226 5.41 56.63 16.35
N GLN A 227 4.23 56.02 16.22
CA GLN A 227 3.01 56.68 15.77
C GLN A 227 2.64 57.86 16.69
N GLN A 228 2.72 57.68 18.01
CA GLN A 228 2.47 58.73 18.99
C GLN A 228 3.49 59.88 18.89
N TYR A 229 4.77 59.55 18.67
CA TYR A 229 5.83 60.55 18.50
C TYR A 229 5.66 61.36 17.22
N ILE A 230 5.29 60.71 16.10
CA ILE A 230 4.95 61.38 14.84
C ILE A 230 3.78 62.35 15.02
N SER A 231 2.68 61.92 15.64
CA SER A 231 1.53 62.80 15.89
C SER A 231 1.88 64.04 16.73
N LYS A 232 2.80 63.90 17.70
CA LYS A 232 3.29 65.07 18.46
C LYS A 232 4.16 65.99 17.59
N LEU A 233 5.05 65.46 16.77
CA LEU A 233 5.83 66.27 15.83
C LEU A 233 4.93 67.00 14.81
N GLU A 234 3.79 66.42 14.42
CA GLU A 234 2.80 67.09 13.57
C GLU A 234 2.11 68.26 14.28
N GLU A 235 1.80 68.14 15.57
CA GLU A 235 1.26 69.22 16.41
C GLU A 235 2.27 70.35 16.63
N ASP A 236 3.52 70.01 16.95
CA ASP A 236 4.63 70.98 17.08
C ASP A 236 4.87 71.72 15.75
N ASN A 237 4.82 71.02 14.61
CA ASN A 237 4.93 71.63 13.27
C ASN A 237 3.73 72.55 12.92
N GLN A 238 2.51 72.19 13.34
CA GLN A 238 1.34 73.07 13.17
C GLN A 238 1.48 74.35 14.01
N THR A 239 2.04 74.23 15.21
CA THR A 239 2.30 75.37 16.10
C THR A 239 3.38 76.29 15.53
N LEU A 240 4.49 75.73 15.03
CA LEU A 240 5.53 76.48 14.30
C LEU A 240 4.97 77.24 13.08
N LYS A 241 4.06 76.62 12.30
CA LYS A 241 3.40 77.29 11.16
C LYS A 241 2.53 78.47 11.57
N LYS A 242 1.87 78.43 12.74
CA LYS A 242 1.11 79.57 13.28
C LYS A 242 2.04 80.72 13.66
N VAL A 243 3.08 80.43 14.45
CA VAL A 243 4.09 81.42 14.88
C VAL A 243 4.76 82.08 13.67
N TYR A 244 5.12 81.32 12.63
CA TYR A 244 5.70 81.88 11.41
C TYR A 244 4.74 82.82 10.66
N LYS A 245 3.44 82.49 10.60
CA LYS A 245 2.41 83.35 10.00
C LYS A 245 2.22 84.64 10.81
N GLU A 246 2.16 84.55 12.14
CA GLU A 246 2.07 85.71 13.04
C GLU A 246 3.31 86.62 12.90
N GLN A 247 4.50 86.04 12.77
CA GLN A 247 5.74 86.78 12.55
C GLN A 247 5.78 87.45 11.17
N GLN A 248 5.25 86.82 10.12
CA GLN A 248 5.08 87.43 8.80
C GLN A 248 4.09 88.61 8.83
N GLU A 249 2.98 88.49 9.57
CA GLU A 249 2.01 89.57 9.74
C GLU A 249 2.62 90.76 10.50
N GLN A 250 3.46 90.51 11.51
CA GLN A 250 4.24 91.56 12.19
C GLN A 250 5.25 92.23 11.24
N MET A 251 5.97 91.47 10.42
CA MET A 251 6.90 92.01 9.40
C MET A 251 6.18 92.95 8.42
N ASN A 252 5.05 92.50 7.85
CA ASN A 252 4.24 93.30 6.93
C ASN A 252 3.76 94.61 7.58
N HIS A 253 3.40 94.56 8.87
CA HIS A 253 2.97 95.74 9.63
C HIS A 253 4.13 96.73 9.91
N LEU A 254 5.34 96.22 10.16
CA LEU A 254 6.55 97.05 10.30
C LEU A 254 6.97 97.68 8.96
N GLU A 255 6.86 96.94 7.86
CA GLU A 255 7.12 97.46 6.51
C GLU A 255 6.15 98.59 6.13
N HIS A 256 4.86 98.43 6.39
CA HIS A 256 3.86 99.49 6.19
C HIS A 256 4.13 100.74 7.06
N LYS A 257 4.55 100.54 8.33
CA LYS A 257 5.01 101.63 9.20
C LYS A 257 6.25 102.33 8.65
N SER A 258 7.23 101.58 8.14
CA SER A 258 8.44 102.12 7.51
C SER A 258 8.10 102.97 6.28
N SER A 259 7.25 102.46 5.39
CA SER A 259 6.71 103.20 4.23
C SER A 259 6.02 104.51 4.65
N THR A 260 5.19 104.47 5.69
CA THR A 260 4.51 105.67 6.25
C THR A 260 5.50 106.70 6.81
N ILE A 261 6.62 106.25 7.41
CA ILE A 261 7.67 107.13 7.91
C ILE A 261 8.44 107.76 6.76
N LEU A 262 8.79 106.98 5.72
CA LEU A 262 9.47 107.48 4.52
C LEU A 262 8.63 108.54 3.79
N GLU A 263 7.32 108.36 3.67
CA GLU A 263 6.41 109.35 3.08
C GLU A 263 6.39 110.66 3.88
N LYS A 264 6.39 110.60 5.22
CA LYS A 264 6.50 111.78 6.09
C LYS A 264 7.87 112.46 5.98
N LEU A 265 8.94 111.69 5.83
CA LEU A 265 10.30 112.20 5.70
C LEU A 265 10.47 112.94 4.36
N ALA A 266 9.92 112.39 3.27
CA ALA A 266 9.86 113.08 1.96
C ALA A 266 9.05 114.39 2.04
N LYS A 267 7.92 114.42 2.76
CA LYS A 267 7.15 115.65 2.99
C LYS A 267 7.94 116.71 3.77
N MET A 268 8.68 116.32 4.81
CA MET A 268 9.58 117.23 5.51
C MET A 268 10.76 117.71 4.64
N GLN A 269 11.25 116.90 3.70
CA GLN A 269 12.29 117.32 2.75
C GLN A 269 11.76 118.37 1.76
N GLU A 270 10.55 118.19 1.24
CA GLU A 270 9.84 119.18 0.42
C GLU A 270 9.59 120.50 1.19
N GLU A 271 9.16 120.43 2.46
CA GLU A 271 8.99 121.62 3.31
C GLU A 271 10.32 122.33 3.58
N ASN A 272 11.41 121.59 3.84
CA ASN A 272 12.75 122.16 3.98
C ASN A 272 13.25 122.79 2.68
N PHE A 273 12.94 122.22 1.51
CA PHE A 273 13.27 122.82 0.22
C PHE A 273 12.57 124.18 0.05
N ARG A 274 11.27 124.25 0.32
CA ARG A 274 10.47 125.51 0.31
C ARG A 274 10.94 126.53 1.34
N LEU A 275 11.42 126.10 2.51
CA LEU A 275 12.01 126.99 3.52
C LEU A 275 13.37 127.53 3.05
N ASN A 276 14.21 126.70 2.43
CA ASN A 276 15.48 127.15 1.84
C ASN A 276 15.27 128.11 0.66
N GLU A 277 14.27 127.89 -0.18
CA GLU A 277 13.86 128.82 -1.25
C GLU A 277 13.43 130.18 -0.67
N LYS A 278 12.60 130.17 0.38
CA LYS A 278 12.22 131.40 1.11
C LYS A 278 13.43 132.10 1.75
N LEU A 279 14.37 131.35 2.32
CA LEU A 279 15.61 131.91 2.89
C LEU A 279 16.53 132.50 1.81
N ALA A 280 16.60 131.90 0.62
CA ALA A 280 17.31 132.47 -0.53
C ALA A 280 16.64 133.79 -0.98
N SER A 281 15.31 133.80 -1.10
CA SER A 281 14.53 135.01 -1.38
C SER A 281 14.74 136.11 -0.32
N HIS A 282 14.80 135.74 0.96
CA HIS A 282 15.11 136.66 2.06
C HIS A 282 16.51 137.24 1.94
N ARG A 283 17.53 136.42 1.64
CA ARG A 283 18.90 136.90 1.38
C ARG A 283 18.99 137.85 0.17
N ASP A 284 18.14 137.67 -0.83
CA ASP A 284 18.06 138.57 -2.00
C ASP A 284 17.18 139.81 -1.75
N ILE A 285 16.39 139.84 -0.67
CA ILE A 285 15.84 141.06 -0.08
C ILE A 285 16.95 141.76 0.72
N GLU A 286 17.60 141.07 1.67
CA GLU A 286 18.70 141.59 2.49
C GLU A 286 19.83 142.21 1.65
N LYS A 287 20.21 141.60 0.51
CA LYS A 287 21.19 142.20 -0.43
C LYS A 287 20.69 143.50 -1.06
N ARG A 288 19.41 143.59 -1.43
CA ARG A 288 18.82 144.82 -1.98
C ARG A 288 18.71 145.89 -0.91
N ASP A 289 18.35 145.51 0.30
CA ASP A 289 18.29 146.42 1.45
C ASP A 289 19.71 146.87 1.84
N HIS A 290 20.72 146.01 1.82
CA HIS A 290 22.13 146.41 1.97
C HIS A 290 22.62 147.30 0.83
N GLN A 291 22.20 147.08 -0.42
CA GLN A 291 22.51 148.00 -1.53
C GLN A 291 21.80 149.35 -1.39
N TYR A 292 20.58 149.36 -0.85
CA TYR A 292 19.82 150.58 -0.60
C TYR A 292 20.37 151.34 0.61
N ILE A 293 20.72 150.65 1.70
CA ILE A 293 21.44 151.20 2.85
C ILE A 293 22.82 151.69 2.41
N SER A 294 23.58 150.96 1.59
CA SER A 294 24.88 151.43 1.07
C SER A 294 24.73 152.68 0.21
N LYS A 295 23.65 152.81 -0.59
CA LYS A 295 23.34 154.05 -1.31
C LYS A 295 22.99 155.19 -0.36
N LEU A 296 22.11 154.95 0.62
CA LEU A 296 21.77 155.92 1.66
C LEU A 296 22.99 156.28 2.52
N GLU A 297 23.93 155.37 2.73
CA GLU A 297 25.18 155.61 3.44
C GLU A 297 26.14 156.43 2.59
N ASP A 298 26.29 156.16 1.28
CA ASP A 298 27.09 157.00 0.39
C ASP A 298 26.44 158.38 0.15
N GLU A 299 25.11 158.49 0.11
CA GLU A 299 24.37 159.76 0.13
C GLU A 299 24.56 160.50 1.48
N ASN A 300 24.43 159.81 2.61
CA ASN A 300 24.65 160.35 3.96
C ASN A 300 26.15 160.63 4.22
N LYS A 301 27.06 160.02 3.46
CA LYS A 301 28.51 160.25 3.47
C LYS A 301 28.91 161.36 2.50
N SER A 302 28.16 161.60 1.44
CA SER A 302 28.20 162.85 0.65
C SER A 302 27.67 164.01 1.49
N LEU A 303 26.49 163.87 2.10
CA LEU A 303 25.92 164.84 3.03
C LEU A 303 26.86 165.09 4.21
N LYS A 304 27.44 164.04 4.82
CA LYS A 304 28.49 164.19 5.85
C LYS A 304 29.79 164.75 5.27
N GLN A 305 30.13 164.57 4.00
CA GLN A 305 31.27 165.26 3.37
C GLN A 305 30.98 166.74 3.14
N ASP A 306 29.73 167.14 2.90
CA ASP A 306 29.34 168.55 2.84
C ASP A 306 29.24 169.17 4.24
N TYR A 307 28.67 168.44 5.20
CA TYR A 307 28.72 168.74 6.64
C TYR A 307 30.14 168.69 7.21
N LYS A 308 31.08 168.00 6.55
CA LYS A 308 32.51 167.91 6.90
C LYS A 308 33.38 168.84 6.08
N LYS A 309 32.90 169.45 5.00
CA LYS A 309 33.46 170.73 4.50
C LYS A 309 33.13 171.82 5.51
N GLN A 310 31.87 171.91 5.94
CA GLN A 310 31.44 172.79 7.05
C GLN A 310 32.14 172.46 8.38
N GLN A 311 32.41 171.19 8.70
CA GLN A 311 33.17 170.84 9.90
C GLN A 311 34.69 170.84 9.73
N GLU A 312 35.31 170.75 8.54
CA GLU A 312 36.77 170.94 8.38
C GLU A 312 37.16 172.43 8.39
N GLU A 313 36.20 173.30 8.06
CA GLU A 313 36.24 174.74 8.37
C GLU A 313 36.31 175.00 9.91
N LEU A 314 35.75 174.10 10.73
CA LEU A 314 35.74 174.18 12.21
C LEU A 314 36.80 173.29 12.91
N ALA A 315 37.11 172.13 12.34
CA ALA A 315 37.80 170.99 12.97
C ALA A 315 39.17 170.72 12.32
N LYS A 316 39.84 171.79 11.91
CA LYS A 316 41.30 171.84 11.71
C LYS A 316 42.06 171.69 13.05
N ARG A 317 41.60 170.75 13.91
CA ARG A 317 41.88 170.57 15.35
C ARG A 317 41.58 169.11 15.85
N LEU A 318 42.50 168.13 15.64
CA LEU A 318 42.68 166.80 16.34
C LEU A 318 41.89 165.52 15.82
N SER A 319 42.40 164.26 16.03
CA SER A 319 42.06 162.92 15.37
C SER A 319 42.61 161.64 16.16
N ASP A 320 42.55 160.28 15.94
CA ASP A 320 41.99 159.16 15.06
C ASP A 320 42.23 157.72 15.76
N VAL A 321 42.00 156.53 15.09
CA VAL A 321 42.51 155.10 15.34
C VAL A 321 41.68 154.05 16.18
N LYS A 322 41.81 152.68 16.07
CA LYS A 322 41.51 151.63 15.01
C LYS A 322 41.70 150.12 15.48
N PRO A 323 41.06 149.04 14.90
CA PRO A 323 41.09 147.61 15.37
C PRO A 323 41.39 146.44 14.34
N ALA A 324 41.44 145.14 14.78
CA ALA A 324 41.58 143.84 14.00
C ALA A 324 41.15 142.57 14.86
N THR A 325 41.19 141.22 14.56
CA THR A 325 41.75 140.27 13.51
C THR A 325 40.94 138.89 13.39
N SER A 326 41.49 137.71 12.94
CA SER A 326 40.72 136.51 12.42
C SER A 326 41.39 135.06 12.32
N ASN A 327 40.58 133.97 12.14
CA ASN A 327 40.81 132.58 11.53
C ASN A 327 41.62 131.44 12.27
N GLU A 328 41.68 130.08 12.00
CA GLU A 328 40.99 128.93 11.25
C GLU A 328 41.42 127.52 11.88
N THR A 329 41.44 126.22 11.43
CA THR A 329 41.30 125.30 10.21
C THR A 329 41.16 123.76 10.68
N GLU A 330 41.22 122.53 10.06
CA GLU A 330 41.34 121.81 8.71
C GLU A 330 41.08 120.21 8.79
N SER A 331 41.29 119.39 7.70
CA SER A 331 41.49 117.87 7.54
C SER A 331 40.34 116.81 7.79
N PRO A 332 40.39 115.44 7.53
CA PRO A 332 41.35 114.43 6.93
C PRO A 332 40.77 113.27 5.96
N GLU A 333 41.42 112.07 5.77
CA GLU A 333 41.06 110.87 4.88
C GLU A 333 40.92 109.44 5.59
N GLU A 334 40.93 108.16 5.09
CA GLU A 334 41.42 107.35 3.89
C GLU A 334 40.66 105.95 3.61
N VAL A 335 41.22 104.92 2.91
CA VAL A 335 40.53 103.82 2.10
C VAL A 335 41.08 102.32 2.29
N LYS A 336 40.63 101.28 1.51
CA LYS A 336 40.85 99.80 1.78
C LYS A 336 40.66 98.73 0.63
N THR A 337 41.46 97.63 0.66
CA THR A 337 41.19 96.18 0.28
C THR A 337 41.00 95.59 -1.16
N LYS A 338 41.17 94.23 -1.25
CA LYS A 338 40.98 93.22 -2.35
C LYS A 338 41.15 91.78 -1.75
N ALA A 339 40.87 90.57 -2.30
CA ALA A 339 40.26 90.01 -3.55
C ALA A 339 39.72 88.54 -3.29
N THR A 340 39.56 87.65 -4.30
CA THR A 340 38.85 86.33 -4.23
C THR A 340 39.51 85.15 -5.02
N GLY A 341 39.04 83.90 -4.83
CA GLY A 341 39.40 82.71 -5.65
C GLY A 341 38.41 81.54 -5.58
N THR A 342 38.46 80.59 -6.54
CA THR A 342 37.51 79.45 -6.70
C THR A 342 38.19 78.17 -7.20
N ALA A 343 37.65 76.99 -6.87
CA ALA A 343 38.10 75.69 -7.39
C ALA A 343 36.94 74.68 -7.50
N GLY A 344 37.09 73.62 -8.30
CA GLY A 344 36.14 72.52 -8.41
C GLY A 344 36.74 71.28 -9.08
N THR A 345 36.38 70.09 -8.58
CA THR A 345 36.90 68.78 -9.04
C THR A 345 35.79 67.73 -8.90
N SER A 346 35.69 66.78 -9.83
CA SER A 346 34.73 65.66 -9.77
C SER A 346 35.44 64.30 -9.73
N GLY A 347 34.89 63.33 -9.00
CA GLY A 347 35.43 61.97 -8.98
C GLY A 347 34.43 60.88 -8.54
N PHE A 348 34.57 59.71 -9.17
CA PHE A 348 34.31 58.34 -8.70
C PHE A 348 33.20 58.10 -7.65
N THR A 349 32.18 57.29 -7.97
CA THR A 349 31.11 56.92 -7.02
C THR A 349 31.20 55.48 -6.52
N LEU A 350 30.93 55.28 -5.22
CA LEU A 350 31.05 54.00 -4.51
C LEU A 350 29.98 52.95 -4.93
N LYS A 351 29.05 53.30 -5.83
CA LYS A 351 27.89 52.47 -6.17
C LYS A 351 28.23 51.32 -7.12
N ASP A 352 29.12 51.54 -8.08
CA ASP A 352 29.35 50.60 -9.17
C ASP A 352 30.07 49.31 -8.71
N SER A 353 30.99 49.43 -7.75
CA SER A 353 31.68 48.30 -7.11
C SER A 353 30.73 47.36 -6.35
N LEU A 354 29.64 47.90 -5.79
CA LEU A 354 28.61 47.11 -5.11
C LEU A 354 27.70 46.39 -6.11
N ALA A 355 27.34 47.05 -7.22
CA ALA A 355 26.53 46.46 -8.28
C ALA A 355 27.23 45.25 -8.94
N PHE A 356 28.55 45.33 -9.16
CA PHE A 356 29.33 44.21 -9.70
C PHE A 356 29.27 42.98 -8.79
N LYS A 357 29.58 43.14 -7.50
CA LYS A 357 29.57 42.06 -6.49
C LYS A 357 28.19 41.43 -6.30
N GLN A 358 27.11 42.17 -6.59
CA GLN A 358 25.76 41.64 -6.56
C GLN A 358 25.49 40.70 -7.75
N ARG A 359 25.88 41.10 -8.98
CA ARG A 359 25.76 40.23 -10.18
C ARG A 359 26.57 38.94 -10.04
N GLU A 360 27.79 39.02 -9.49
CA GLU A 360 28.69 37.90 -9.24
C GLU A 360 28.02 36.83 -8.33
N LYS A 361 27.30 37.27 -7.28
CA LYS A 361 26.49 36.39 -6.41
C LYS A 361 25.29 35.80 -7.14
N GLU A 362 24.56 36.58 -7.93
CA GLU A 362 23.37 36.11 -8.65
C GLU A 362 23.70 35.03 -9.69
N ILE A 363 24.89 35.09 -10.30
CA ILE A 363 25.42 34.04 -11.17
C ILE A 363 25.72 32.77 -10.37
N HIS A 364 26.39 32.86 -9.22
CA HIS A 364 26.63 31.68 -8.38
C HIS A 364 25.34 31.02 -7.87
N VAL A 365 24.31 31.81 -7.51
CA VAL A 365 22.99 31.26 -7.12
C VAL A 365 22.31 30.55 -8.31
N LYS A 366 22.52 31.02 -9.56
CA LYS A 366 22.09 30.29 -10.77
C LYS A 366 22.88 28.99 -10.97
N GLU A 367 24.20 28.99 -10.78
CA GLU A 367 25.06 27.80 -10.89
C GLU A 367 24.67 26.72 -9.86
N GLU A 368 24.45 27.11 -8.60
CA GLU A 368 24.01 26.21 -7.52
C GLU A 368 22.62 25.63 -7.82
N TYR A 369 21.66 26.49 -8.21
CA TYR A 369 20.30 26.06 -8.58
C TYR A 369 20.30 25.07 -9.75
N LEU A 370 21.07 25.33 -10.82
CA LEU A 370 21.18 24.42 -11.96
C LEU A 370 21.89 23.11 -11.62
N SER A 371 22.79 23.12 -10.63
CA SER A 371 23.46 21.91 -10.12
C SER A 371 22.47 21.03 -9.35
N LYS A 372 21.67 21.63 -8.44
CA LYS A 372 20.59 20.92 -7.73
C LYS A 372 19.53 20.39 -8.68
N LEU A 373 19.10 21.20 -9.65
CA LEU A 373 18.11 20.83 -10.66
C LEU A 373 18.59 19.68 -11.54
N LYS A 374 19.90 19.61 -11.86
CA LYS A 374 20.52 18.50 -12.59
C LYS A 374 20.28 17.16 -11.87
N GLN A 375 20.48 17.15 -10.55
CA GLN A 375 20.31 15.94 -9.73
C GLN A 375 18.84 15.51 -9.65
N GLN A 376 17.91 16.45 -9.44
CA GLN A 376 16.47 16.17 -9.43
C GLN A 376 15.96 15.67 -10.78
N LEU A 377 16.49 16.20 -11.90
CA LEU A 377 16.18 15.70 -13.25
C LEU A 377 16.67 14.27 -13.47
N ARG A 378 17.89 13.94 -13.04
CA ARG A 378 18.40 12.56 -13.07
C ARG A 378 17.54 11.63 -12.22
N GLU A 379 17.26 12.00 -10.97
CA GLU A 379 16.41 11.20 -10.06
C GLU A 379 15.00 10.96 -10.63
N ARG A 380 14.37 11.98 -11.23
CA ARG A 380 13.10 11.86 -11.96
C ARG A 380 13.18 10.82 -13.07
N GLN A 381 14.28 10.80 -13.83
CA GLN A 381 14.43 9.93 -14.98
C GLN A 381 14.84 8.51 -14.60
N ASP A 382 15.67 8.32 -13.57
CA ASP A 382 15.97 7.01 -13.00
C ASP A 382 14.69 6.35 -12.43
N MET A 383 13.81 7.12 -11.78
CA MET A 383 12.47 6.66 -11.39
C MET A 383 11.54 6.34 -12.57
N LYS A 384 11.84 6.81 -13.78
CA LYS A 384 11.03 6.59 -14.99
C LYS A 384 11.55 5.42 -15.85
N CYS A 385 12.87 5.26 -15.90
CA CYS A 385 13.57 4.29 -16.76
C CYS A 385 14.07 3.04 -15.99
N GLY A 386 14.04 3.05 -14.65
CA GLY A 386 14.45 1.92 -13.83
C GLY A 386 13.56 0.69 -14.03
N ALA A 387 14.11 -0.37 -14.62
CA ALA A 387 13.38 -1.56 -15.06
C ALA A 387 12.66 -2.36 -13.95
N TRP A 388 13.02 -2.18 -12.67
CA TRP A 388 12.47 -2.92 -11.54
C TRP A 388 12.24 -2.02 -10.30
N ASN A 389 11.09 -1.33 -10.24
CA ASN A 389 10.55 -0.88 -8.94
C ASN A 389 9.01 -0.68 -8.92
N PRO A 390 8.21 -1.76 -8.81
CA PRO A 390 6.76 -1.71 -8.91
C PRO A 390 6.02 -0.75 -7.94
N MET A 391 6.67 -0.31 -6.85
CA MET A 391 6.07 0.59 -5.85
C MET A 391 6.56 2.05 -5.89
N LYS A 392 7.56 2.41 -6.72
CA LYS A 392 8.13 3.78 -6.74
C LYS A 392 7.82 4.62 -7.99
N THR A 393 7.46 4.02 -9.12
CA THR A 393 7.56 4.65 -10.46
C THR A 393 6.54 5.74 -10.81
N SER A 394 5.40 5.83 -10.10
CA SER A 394 4.35 6.83 -10.40
C SER A 394 4.27 7.95 -9.36
N TRP A 395 3.79 7.67 -8.13
CA TRP A 395 3.51 8.73 -7.15
C TRP A 395 4.76 9.53 -6.71
N HIS A 396 5.89 8.86 -6.47
CA HIS A 396 7.14 9.55 -6.09
C HIS A 396 7.65 10.43 -7.24
N ARG A 397 7.56 9.97 -8.49
CA ARG A 397 7.90 10.76 -9.68
C ARG A 397 7.01 12.00 -9.80
N VAL A 398 5.68 11.83 -9.69
CA VAL A 398 4.73 12.94 -9.77
C VAL A 398 4.92 13.95 -8.63
N ASN A 399 5.23 13.49 -7.42
CA ASN A 399 5.54 14.36 -6.28
C ASN A 399 6.84 15.16 -6.52
N LEU A 400 7.91 14.53 -7.00
CA LEU A 400 9.15 15.22 -7.39
C LEU A 400 8.91 16.22 -8.54
N GLU A 401 8.14 15.84 -9.57
CA GLU A 401 7.74 16.71 -10.68
C GLU A 401 6.98 17.96 -10.17
N GLN A 402 6.02 17.78 -9.25
CA GLN A 402 5.31 18.89 -8.59
C GLN A 402 6.25 19.76 -7.73
N GLN A 403 7.14 19.15 -6.93
CA GLN A 403 8.09 19.86 -6.07
C GLN A 403 9.07 20.72 -6.89
N MET A 404 9.61 20.17 -7.98
CA MET A 404 10.50 20.88 -8.90
C MET A 404 9.79 22.08 -9.54
N LEU A 405 8.54 21.92 -9.99
CA LEU A 405 7.75 23.02 -10.54
C LEU A 405 7.41 24.08 -9.49
N ALA A 406 7.06 23.70 -8.26
CA ALA A 406 6.82 24.65 -7.17
C ALA A 406 8.08 25.48 -6.85
N GLN A 407 9.23 24.81 -6.67
CA GLN A 407 10.52 25.47 -6.42
C GLN A 407 10.93 26.39 -7.59
N ALA A 408 10.74 25.96 -8.83
CA ALA A 408 11.06 26.75 -10.01
C ALA A 408 10.14 27.97 -10.20
N ASN A 409 8.83 27.85 -9.88
CA ASN A 409 7.89 28.98 -9.97
C ASN A 409 8.18 30.04 -8.89
N ILE A 410 8.60 29.64 -7.69
CA ILE A 410 8.93 30.57 -6.60
C ILE A 410 10.28 31.27 -6.89
N ASN A 411 11.32 30.50 -7.21
CA ASN A 411 12.68 31.01 -7.38
C ASN A 411 12.78 32.03 -8.56
N VAL A 412 13.26 33.24 -8.26
CA VAL A 412 13.39 34.34 -9.24
C VAL A 412 14.43 34.00 -10.32
N HIS A 413 15.54 33.39 -9.94
CA HIS A 413 16.61 32.99 -10.86
C HIS A 413 16.14 31.86 -11.79
N ALA A 414 15.41 30.88 -11.28
CA ALA A 414 14.77 29.83 -12.08
C ALA A 414 13.77 30.41 -13.10
N ARG A 415 12.98 31.41 -12.71
CA ARG A 415 12.09 32.16 -13.62
C ARG A 415 12.85 32.93 -14.70
N SER A 416 13.98 33.57 -14.36
CA SER A 416 14.81 34.28 -15.35
C SER A 416 15.33 33.35 -16.46
N LEU A 417 15.71 32.11 -16.10
CA LEU A 417 16.12 31.05 -17.02
C LEU A 417 14.94 30.30 -17.69
N ARG A 418 13.69 30.76 -17.50
CA ARG A 418 12.43 30.16 -18.01
C ARG A 418 12.21 28.68 -17.61
N VAL A 419 12.89 28.22 -16.57
CA VAL A 419 12.88 26.81 -16.10
C VAL A 419 11.44 26.27 -15.89
N PRO A 420 10.47 27.00 -15.30
CA PRO A 420 9.11 26.45 -15.10
C PRO A 420 8.34 26.10 -16.38
N ALA A 421 8.65 26.76 -17.51
CA ALA A 421 8.01 26.43 -18.78
C ALA A 421 8.59 25.12 -19.35
N ALA A 422 9.91 25.07 -19.50
CA ALA A 422 10.63 23.92 -20.00
C ALA A 422 10.49 22.67 -19.09
N LEU A 423 10.35 22.81 -17.77
CA LEU A 423 10.01 21.68 -16.89
C LEU A 423 8.64 21.06 -17.23
N ARG A 424 7.63 21.86 -17.59
CA ARG A 424 6.33 21.32 -18.04
C ARG A 424 6.46 20.54 -19.36
N GLU A 425 7.35 20.98 -20.25
CA GLU A 425 7.64 20.29 -21.51
C GLU A 425 8.43 18.98 -21.27
N ILE A 426 9.47 19.01 -20.44
CA ILE A 426 10.25 17.83 -20.03
C ILE A 426 9.33 16.78 -19.38
N PHE A 427 8.47 17.20 -18.44
CA PHE A 427 7.61 16.25 -17.74
C PHE A 427 6.54 15.63 -18.66
N LYS A 428 6.04 16.40 -19.63
CA LYS A 428 5.03 15.96 -20.60
C LYS A 428 5.59 15.12 -21.75
N TYR A 429 6.84 15.35 -22.19
CA TYR A 429 7.36 14.79 -23.45
C TYR A 429 8.69 14.02 -23.33
N ASP A 430 9.42 14.11 -22.20
CA ASP A 430 10.69 13.37 -22.07
C ASP A 430 10.48 11.94 -21.57
N ASP A 431 10.19 11.06 -22.52
CA ASP A 431 9.98 9.62 -22.33
C ASP A 431 11.23 8.78 -22.65
N TYR A 432 12.35 9.41 -23.03
CA TYR A 432 13.53 8.68 -23.51
C TYR A 432 14.31 7.98 -22.39
N CYS A 433 14.54 6.68 -22.57
CA CYS A 433 15.37 5.83 -21.72
C CYS A 433 16.49 5.21 -22.56
N ALA A 434 17.74 5.40 -22.11
CA ALA A 434 18.93 4.79 -22.68
C ALA A 434 19.35 3.53 -21.91
N THR A 435 20.44 2.89 -22.31
CA THR A 435 21.05 1.76 -21.59
C THR A 435 21.92 2.18 -20.40
N GLY A 436 22.45 3.41 -20.41
CA GLY A 436 23.17 4.02 -19.29
C GLY A 436 22.33 5.10 -18.61
N SER A 437 22.35 5.14 -17.27
CA SER A 437 21.58 6.12 -16.47
C SER A 437 22.01 7.57 -16.68
N GLU A 438 23.23 7.81 -17.15
CA GLU A 438 23.71 9.15 -17.50
C GLU A 438 23.02 9.72 -18.76
N ASP A 439 22.56 8.85 -19.67
CA ASP A 439 21.99 9.19 -20.98
C ASP A 439 20.45 9.15 -21.02
N HIS A 440 19.79 8.77 -19.92
CA HIS A 440 18.34 8.88 -19.80
C HIS A 440 17.88 10.34 -19.96
N GLY A 441 16.78 10.61 -20.67
CA GLY A 441 16.17 11.94 -20.74
C GLY A 441 16.79 12.87 -21.80
N ARG A 442 16.45 12.67 -23.07
CA ARG A 442 17.05 13.43 -24.19
C ARG A 442 16.62 14.90 -24.18
N LEU A 443 15.39 15.20 -23.75
CA LEU A 443 14.86 16.57 -23.76
C LEU A 443 15.38 17.38 -22.57
N MET A 444 15.48 16.78 -21.37
CA MET A 444 16.03 17.44 -20.18
C MET A 444 17.50 17.81 -20.34
N TRP A 445 18.33 16.97 -20.95
CA TRP A 445 19.72 17.34 -21.21
C TRP A 445 19.87 18.42 -22.28
N THR A 446 18.91 18.54 -23.19
CA THR A 446 18.86 19.65 -24.16
C THR A 446 18.59 20.99 -23.44
N PHE A 447 17.55 21.05 -22.61
CA PHE A 447 17.25 22.25 -21.81
C PHE A 447 18.31 22.57 -20.75
N TRP A 448 18.88 21.56 -20.07
CA TRP A 448 19.92 21.78 -19.07
C TRP A 448 21.19 22.40 -19.68
N ARG A 449 21.60 21.95 -20.88
CA ARG A 449 22.69 22.60 -21.64
C ARG A 449 22.34 24.03 -22.02
N GLN A 450 21.10 24.29 -22.44
CA GLN A 450 20.64 25.65 -22.78
C GLN A 450 20.73 26.60 -21.57
N TRP A 451 20.22 26.19 -20.39
CA TRP A 451 20.31 27.00 -19.18
C TRP A 451 21.76 27.21 -18.73
N LYS A 452 22.62 26.18 -18.82
CA LYS A 452 24.05 26.30 -18.48
C LYS A 452 24.77 27.30 -19.38
N MET A 453 24.54 27.24 -20.70
CA MET A 453 25.09 28.21 -21.65
C MET A 453 24.61 29.65 -21.41
N GLU A 454 23.39 29.83 -20.89
CA GLU A 454 22.88 31.16 -20.53
C GLU A 454 23.62 31.75 -19.33
N VAL A 455 23.83 30.95 -18.27
CA VAL A 455 24.60 31.35 -17.07
C VAL A 455 26.08 31.58 -17.41
N GLU A 456 26.67 30.73 -18.26
CA GLU A 456 28.04 30.93 -18.76
C GLU A 456 28.17 32.19 -19.61
N ARG A 457 27.14 32.56 -20.38
CA ARG A 457 27.10 33.83 -21.13
C ARG A 457 27.04 35.05 -20.20
N GLU A 458 26.20 35.01 -19.16
CA GLU A 458 26.16 36.07 -18.14
C GLU A 458 27.52 36.22 -17.43
N LYS A 459 28.14 35.10 -17.06
CA LYS A 459 29.46 35.04 -16.41
C LYS A 459 30.56 35.63 -17.29
N ASN A 460 30.62 35.23 -18.57
CA ASN A 460 31.59 35.74 -19.52
C ASN A 460 31.36 37.24 -19.82
N LYS A 461 30.11 37.70 -19.86
CA LYS A 461 29.79 39.14 -19.99
C LYS A 461 30.27 39.94 -18.77
N LEU A 462 30.04 39.45 -17.56
CA LEU A 462 30.48 40.13 -16.33
C LEU A 462 32.02 40.19 -16.24
N LEU A 463 32.73 39.14 -16.68
CA LEU A 463 34.19 39.14 -16.78
C LEU A 463 34.71 40.12 -17.84
N ALA A 464 34.05 40.22 -18.99
CA ALA A 464 34.40 41.22 -20.02
C ALA A 464 34.14 42.66 -19.55
N GLU A 465 33.04 42.91 -18.82
CA GLU A 465 32.75 44.20 -18.19
C GLU A 465 33.85 44.59 -17.17
N ARG A 466 34.38 43.61 -16.41
CA ARG A 466 35.51 43.81 -15.47
C ARG A 466 36.80 44.21 -16.21
N LEU A 467 37.21 43.41 -17.19
CA LEU A 467 38.44 43.63 -17.95
C LEU A 467 38.44 44.96 -18.71
N ALA A 468 37.28 45.43 -19.19
CA ALA A 468 37.14 46.74 -19.81
C ALA A 468 37.27 47.89 -18.80
N GLN A 469 36.85 47.70 -17.55
CA GLN A 469 37.05 48.69 -16.47
C GLN A 469 38.51 48.75 -16.02
N ASP A 470 39.15 47.58 -15.85
CA ASP A 470 40.56 47.46 -15.45
C ASP A 470 41.53 48.02 -16.51
N GLN A 471 41.09 48.18 -17.77
CA GLN A 471 41.82 48.84 -18.87
C GLN A 471 41.54 50.35 -19.00
N SER A 472 40.71 50.92 -18.12
CA SER A 472 40.30 52.34 -18.15
C SER A 472 40.82 53.17 -16.97
N GLN A 473 41.76 52.60 -16.20
CA GLN A 473 42.47 53.22 -15.07
C GLN A 473 43.96 53.37 -15.41
#